data_AF-A0A091RB04-F1
#
_entry.id   AF-A0A091RB04-F1
#
_cell.length_a   1.000
_cell.length_b   1.000
_cell.length_c   1.000
_cell.angle_alpha   90.00
_cell.angle_beta   90.00
_cell.angle_gamma   90.00
#
_symmetry.space_group_name_H-M   'P 1'
#
loop_
_entity.id
_entity.type
_entity.pdbx_description
1 polymer ?
#
loop_
_entity_poly.entity_id
_entity_poly.type
_entity_poly.pdbx_seq_one_letter_code
_entity_poly.pdbx_strand_id
1 'polypeptide(L)' 'ARLEVHKFGITGYKKQEQRMWEQERAIMLGAKPPKKEHVNYKTYQEKMKEEKAAKDDDNGEEHKGDSLKKKKEKKER' A
#
# COMPACT_ATOMS: atom_id res chain seq x y z
N ALA A 1 -13.07 20.69 26.16
CA ALA A 1 -11.71 21.20 26.39
C ALA A 1 -11.10 21.60 25.06
N ARG A 2 -10.68 22.86 24.87
CA ARG A 2 -9.84 23.23 23.73
C ARG A 2 -8.49 22.56 23.96
N LEU A 3 -8.20 21.51 23.19
CA LEU A 3 -6.88 20.90 23.19
C LEU A 3 -5.89 21.99 22.79
N GLU A 4 -5.05 22.40 23.73
CA GLU A 4 -3.85 23.17 23.46
C GLU A 4 -2.94 22.26 22.63
N VAL A 5 -3.13 22.29 21.31
CA VAL A 5 -2.28 21.57 20.38
C VAL A 5 -0.93 22.29 20.45
N HIS A 6 -0.06 21.82 21.35
CA HIS A 6 1.37 22.09 21.25
C HIS A 6 1.69 21.89 19.77
N LYS A 7 2.20 22.92 19.10
CA LYS A 7 2.63 22.83 17.71
C LYS A 7 3.89 21.94 17.65
N PHE A 8 3.72 20.65 17.95
CA PHE A 8 4.61 19.57 17.57
C PHE A 8 4.44 19.33 16.05
N GLY A 9 4.42 20.43 15.29
CA GLY A 9 4.42 20.43 13.85
C GLY A 9 5.83 20.14 13.39
N ILE A 10 5.95 19.58 12.20
CA ILE A 10 7.21 19.26 11.53
C ILE A 10 7.86 20.60 11.13
N THR A 11 8.35 21.38 12.08
CA THR A 11 8.96 22.68 11.85
C THR A 11 10.42 22.48 11.44
N GLY A 12 10.82 22.97 10.27
CA GLY A 12 12.19 22.85 9.74
C GLY A 12 12.30 22.16 8.37
N TYR A 13 11.24 21.51 7.90
CA TYR A 13 11.19 20.84 6.59
C TYR A 13 10.49 21.69 5.53
N LYS A 14 10.70 21.40 4.24
CA LYS A 14 9.95 22.10 3.17
C LYS A 14 8.47 21.74 3.27
N LYS A 15 7.58 22.65 2.89
CA LYS A 15 6.12 22.45 2.97
C LYS A 15 5.62 21.18 2.28
N GLN A 16 6.29 20.73 1.22
CA GLN A 16 5.92 19.49 0.53
C GLN A 16 6.23 18.25 1.37
N GLU A 17 7.40 18.21 2.01
CA GLU A 17 7.84 17.09 2.86
C GLU A 17 6.92 16.97 4.09
N GLN A 18 6.59 18.11 4.71
CA GLN A 18 5.65 18.16 5.84
C GLN A 18 4.29 17.52 5.49
N ARG A 19 3.73 17.86 4.32
CA ARG A 19 2.43 17.33 3.88
C ARG A 19 2.44 15.82 3.67
N MET A 20 3.52 15.28 3.11
CA MET A 20 3.66 13.84 2.92
C MET A 20 3.65 13.11 4.26
N TRP A 21 4.42 13.59 5.23
CA TRP A 21 4.53 12.97 6.55
C TRP A 21 3.25 13.13 7.37
N GLU A 22 2.57 14.27 7.29
CA GLU A 22 1.27 14.47 7.92
C GLU A 22 0.20 13.57 7.31
N GLN A 23 0.24 13.35 6.00
CA GLN A 23 -0.66 12.43 5.32
C GLN A 23 -0.42 10.98 5.73
N GLU A 24 0.84 10.54 5.77
CA GLU A 24 1.22 9.21 6.26
C GLU A 24 0.81 9.02 7.72
N ARG A 25 1.04 10.01 8.57
CA ARG A 25 0.59 10.02 9.96
C ARG A 25 -0.93 9.91 10.06
N ALA A 26 -1.66 10.68 9.28
CA ALA A 26 -3.11 10.61 9.27
C ALA A 26 -3.59 9.20 8.89
N ILE A 27 -2.96 8.57 7.90
CA ILE A 27 -3.25 7.18 7.51
C ILE A 27 -2.97 6.21 8.66
N MET A 28 -1.84 6.32 9.34
CA MET A 28 -1.52 5.49 10.52
C MET A 28 -2.52 5.69 11.66
N LEU A 29 -3.06 6.91 11.82
CA LEU A 29 -4.11 7.23 12.79
C LEU A 29 -5.53 6.81 12.32
N GLY A 30 -5.64 6.13 11.18
CA GLY A 30 -6.88 5.56 10.67
C GLY A 30 -7.61 6.42 9.64
N ALA A 31 -7.01 7.51 9.17
CA ALA A 31 -7.55 8.25 8.03
C ALA A 31 -7.52 7.40 6.76
N LYS A 32 -8.51 7.59 5.89
CA LYS A 32 -8.61 6.84 4.64
C LYS A 32 -7.45 7.24 3.69
N PRO A 33 -6.66 6.27 3.18
CA PRO A 33 -5.61 6.55 2.20
C PRO A 33 -6.16 7.23 0.93
N PRO A 34 -5.35 8.07 0.26
CA PRO A 34 -5.73 8.68 -1.01
C PRO A 34 -5.98 7.60 -2.08
N LYS A 35 -6.87 7.91 -3.02
CA LYS A 35 -7.13 7.02 -4.16
C LYS A 35 -5.91 6.98 -5.07
N LYS A 36 -5.56 5.79 -5.54
CA LYS A 36 -4.54 5.63 -6.59
C LYS A 36 -5.01 6.28 -7.88
N GLU A 37 -4.06 6.81 -8.64
CA GLU A 37 -4.34 7.33 -9.97
C GLU A 37 -4.82 6.20 -10.90
N HIS A 38 -5.68 6.55 -11.84
CA HIS A 38 -6.14 5.61 -12.84
C HIS A 38 -5.00 5.28 -13.81
N VAL A 39 -4.74 3.98 -13.99
CA VAL A 39 -3.68 3.48 -14.87
C VAL A 39 -4.25 2.49 -15.87
N ASN A 40 -3.74 2.55 -17.10
CA ASN A 40 -4.13 1.62 -18.16
C ASN A 40 -3.75 0.18 -17.75
N TYR A 41 -4.63 -0.78 -18.03
CA TYR A 41 -4.43 -2.17 -17.65
C TYR A 41 -3.16 -2.78 -18.25
N LYS A 42 -2.83 -2.45 -19.50
CA LYS A 42 -1.63 -2.97 -20.18
C LYS A 42 -0.36 -2.49 -19.48
N THR A 43 -0.29 -1.19 -19.15
CA THR A 43 0.88 -0.61 -18.47
C THR A 43 1.01 -1.12 -17.04
N TYR A 44 -0.11 -1.38 -16.36
CA TYR A 44 -0.10 -2.02 -15.05
C TYR A 44 0.48 -3.45 -15.10
N GLN A 45 0.09 -4.25 -16.11
CA GLN A 45 0.60 -5.61 -16.29
C GLN A 45 2.11 -5.64 -16.60
N GLU A 46 2.60 -4.70 -17.40
CA GLU A 46 4.04 -4.55 -17.69
C GLU A 46 4.83 -4.24 -16.41
N LYS A 47 4.38 -3.27 -15.62
CA LYS A 47 5.00 -2.93 -14.32
C LYS A 47 5.04 -4.12 -13.35
N MET A 48 3.96 -4.91 -13.29
CA MET A 48 3.91 -6.11 -12.44
C MET A 48 4.85 -7.22 -12.90
N LYS A 49 5.19 -7.29 -14.20
CA LYS A 49 6.19 -8.23 -14.71
C LYS A 49 7.60 -7.75 -14.39
N GLU A 50 7.87 -6.47 -14.60
CA GLU A 50 9.15 -5.83 -14.26
C GLU A 50 9.46 -5.94 -12.77
N GLU A 51 8.47 -5.66 -11.91
CA GLU A 51 8.63 -5.77 -10.46
C GLU A 51 8.84 -7.22 -10.00
N LYS A 52 8.26 -8.21 -10.70
CA LYS A 52 8.54 -9.63 -10.43
C LYS A 52 9.95 -10.01 -10.86
N ALA A 53 10.36 -9.63 -12.07
CA ALA A 53 11.71 -9.91 -12.55
C ALA A 53 12.77 -9.30 -11.62
N ALA A 54 12.60 -8.05 -11.18
CA ALA A 54 13.50 -7.40 -10.23
C ALA A 54 13.53 -8.08 -8.85
N LYS A 55 12.41 -8.66 -8.40
CA LYS A 55 12.34 -9.42 -7.14
C LYS A 55 12.93 -10.81 -7.25
N ASP A 56 12.77 -11.46 -8.39
CA ASP A 56 13.31 -12.80 -8.66
C ASP A 56 14.85 -12.75 -8.84
N ASP A 57 15.41 -11.63 -9.34
CA ASP A 57 16.87 -11.37 -9.35
C ASP A 57 17.45 -11.06 -7.95
N ASP A 58 16.65 -10.50 -7.03
CA ASP A 58 17.09 -10.11 -5.68
C ASP A 58 16.83 -11.19 -4.62
N ASN A 59 15.79 -12.01 -4.79
CA ASN A 59 15.43 -13.09 -3.86
C ASN A 59 15.27 -14.40 -4.64
N GLY A 60 16.32 -15.22 -4.61
CA GLY A 60 16.22 -16.63 -4.97
C GLY A 60 15.12 -17.31 -4.15
N GLU A 61 14.08 -17.75 -4.86
CA GLU A 61 13.21 -18.88 -4.51
C GLU A 61 12.59 -18.98 -3.10
N GLU A 62 11.96 -17.96 -2.52
CA GLU A 62 11.09 -18.24 -1.35
C GLU A 62 9.71 -17.57 -1.44
N HIS A 63 8.70 -18.43 -1.50
CA HIS A 63 7.27 -18.22 -1.26
C HIS A 63 6.38 -17.82 -2.45
N LYS A 64 5.82 -18.85 -3.10
CA LYS A 64 4.38 -18.83 -3.44
C LYS A 64 3.69 -20.00 -2.78
N GLY A 65 3.28 -19.74 -1.54
CA GLY A 65 2.39 -20.58 -0.76
C GLY A 65 1.10 -20.85 -1.52
N ASP A 66 0.83 -22.13 -1.66
CA ASP A 66 -0.42 -22.75 -2.04
C ASP A 66 -1.56 -22.19 -1.15
N SER A 67 -2.52 -21.49 -1.74
CA SER A 67 -3.83 -21.28 -1.11
C SER A 67 -4.76 -20.54 -2.04
N LEU A 68 -5.48 -21.27 -2.89
CA LEU A 68 -6.79 -20.87 -3.41
C LEU A 68 -7.45 -22.07 -4.12
N LYS A 69 -8.21 -22.88 -3.37
CA LYS A 69 -9.48 -23.52 -3.78
C LYS A 69 -10.04 -24.40 -2.66
N LYS A 70 -10.59 -23.79 -1.61
CA LYS A 70 -11.52 -24.48 -0.70
C LYS A 70 -12.86 -23.73 -0.65
N LYS A 71 -13.77 -24.13 -1.54
CA LYS A 71 -15.23 -24.30 -1.29
C LYS A 71 -15.98 -24.58 -2.59
N LYS A 72 -16.40 -25.84 -2.77
CA LYS A 72 -17.65 -26.16 -3.44
C LYS A 72 -18.15 -27.54 -2.98
N GLU A 73 -18.49 -27.69 -1.70
CA GLU A 73 -19.45 -28.72 -1.33
C GLU A 73 -20.85 -28.20 -1.66
N LYS A 74 -21.38 -28.67 -2.78
CA LYS A 74 -22.81 -28.74 -3.03
C LYS A 74 -23.13 -30.12 -3.61
N LYS A 75 -23.88 -30.89 -2.81
CA LYS A 75 -24.98 -31.80 -3.19
C LYS A 75 -24.63 -33.24 -3.58
N GLU A 76 -25.00 -34.17 -2.69
CA GLU A 76 -25.53 -35.55 -2.91
C GLU A 76 -25.70 -36.15 -1.48
N ARG A 77 -26.80 -36.74 -1.01
CA ARG A 77 -28.08 -37.23 -1.52
C ARG A 77 -29.17 -36.98 -0.47
#